data_AF-A0A6P0HZ52-F1
#
_entry.id   AF-A0A6P0HZ52-F1
#
_cell.length_a   1.000
_cell.length_b   1.000
_cell.length_c   1.000
_cell.angle_alpha   90.00
_cell.angle_beta   90.00
_cell.angle_gamma   90.00
#
_symmetry.space_group_name_H-M   'P 1'
#
loop_
_entity.id
_entity.type
_entity.pdbx_description
1 polymer ?
#
loop_
_entity_poly.entity_id
_entity_poly.type
_entity_poly.pdbx_seq_one_letter_code
_entity_poly.pdbx_strand_id
1 'polypeptide(L)'
;MVNFISEYLPQNLARIIFMIGISSLITIGLRNCYLTFQQGISYVKRLHQIPCSRCTFFTGDYRLKCTVHPYNALTETALNCSDYEPNNPLAKPILRKKDESLKATSF
;
A
#
# COMPACT_ATOMS: atom_id res chain seq x y z
N MET A 1 53.51 9.83 38.54
CA MET A 1 52.08 9.60 38.84
C MET A 1 51.13 10.41 37.93
N VAL A 2 51.51 11.62 37.48
CA VAL A 2 50.66 12.51 36.65
C VAL A 2 50.46 12.02 35.19
N ASN A 3 51.47 11.36 34.60
CA ASN A 3 51.43 10.90 33.20
C ASN A 3 50.46 9.72 32.96
N PHE A 4 50.06 8.99 34.00
CA PHE A 4 49.20 7.81 33.88
C PHE A 4 47.71 8.19 33.73
N ILE A 5 47.31 9.32 34.33
CA ILE A 5 45.92 9.82 34.29
C ILE A 5 45.65 10.55 32.96
N SER A 6 46.67 11.22 32.41
CA SER A 6 46.57 12.00 31.16
C SER A 6 46.46 11.14 29.90
N GLU A 7 47.00 9.91 29.90
CA GLU A 7 46.96 8.99 28.76
C GLU A 7 45.62 8.21 28.71
N TYR A 8 45.03 7.93 29.87
CA TYR A 8 43.82 7.09 30.03
C TYR A 8 42.51 7.83 29.71
N LEU A 9 42.47 9.14 29.95
CA LEU A 9 41.31 9.99 29.70
C LEU A 9 40.95 10.11 28.19
N PRO A 10 41.89 10.37 27.25
CA PRO A 10 41.56 10.46 25.83
C PRO A 10 41.20 9.11 25.20
N GLN A 11 41.81 8.02 25.66
CA GLN A 11 41.57 6.68 25.09
C GLN A 11 40.16 6.16 25.39
N ASN A 12 39.64 6.39 26.60
CA ASN A 12 38.29 5.99 26.96
C ASN A 12 37.24 6.93 26.36
N LEU A 13 37.51 8.25 26.30
CA LEU A 13 36.61 9.22 25.67
C LEU A 13 36.42 8.93 24.18
N ALA A 14 37.51 8.64 23.46
CA ALA A 14 37.47 8.28 22.04
C ALA A 14 36.65 7.01 21.80
N ARG A 15 36.80 6.00 22.67
CA ARG A 15 35.99 4.76 22.61
C ARG A 15 34.50 5.04 22.81
N ILE A 16 34.14 5.88 23.78
CA ILE A 16 32.74 6.24 24.04
C ILE A 16 32.14 6.97 22.85
N ILE A 17 32.85 7.94 22.26
CA ILE A 17 32.39 8.70 21.09
C ILE A 17 32.15 7.77 19.90
N PHE A 18 33.04 6.81 19.65
CA PHE A 18 32.89 5.85 18.56
C PHE A 18 31.65 4.95 18.72
N MET A 19 31.37 4.50 19.94
CA MET A 19 30.19 3.68 20.26
C MET A 19 28.88 4.47 20.12
N ILE A 20 28.87 5.74 20.54
CA ILE A 20 27.73 6.65 20.34
C ILE A 20 27.51 6.92 18.84
N GLY A 21 28.58 7.11 18.08
CA GLY A 21 28.53 7.28 16.63
C GLY A 21 27.87 6.10 15.93
N ILE A 22 28.36 4.88 16.19
CA ILE A 22 27.81 3.65 15.57
C ILE A 22 26.35 3.43 15.97
N SER A 23 26.02 3.58 17.26
CA SER A 23 24.63 3.41 17.72
C SER A 23 23.68 4.46 17.14
N SER A 24 24.14 5.71 16.95
CA SER A 24 23.34 6.75 16.28
C SER A 24 23.01 6.38 14.83
N LEU A 25 23.99 5.88 14.07
CA LEU A 25 23.79 5.45 12.68
C LEU A 25 22.83 4.27 12.59
N ILE A 26 22.97 3.28 13.47
CA ILE A 26 22.08 2.12 13.52
C ILE A 26 20.65 2.55 13.86
N THR A 27 20.47 3.39 14.88
CA THR A 27 19.13 3.86 15.29
C THR A 27 18.46 4.71 14.20
N ILE A 28 19.21 5.57 13.51
CA ILE A 28 18.72 6.33 12.36
C ILE A 28 18.29 5.37 11.23
N GLY A 29 19.11 4.37 10.90
CA GLY A 29 18.78 3.37 9.90
C GLY A 29 17.47 2.63 10.22
N LEU A 30 17.36 2.12 11.45
CA LEU A 30 16.16 1.42 11.91
C LEU A 30 14.91 2.32 11.87
N ARG A 31 15.02 3.60 12.26
CA ARG A 31 13.90 4.54 12.19
C ARG A 31 13.42 4.76 10.76
N ASN A 32 14.36 4.97 9.82
CA ASN A 32 14.01 5.16 8.41
C ASN A 32 13.34 3.91 7.83
N CYS A 33 13.90 2.72 8.09
CA CYS A 33 13.31 1.45 7.66
C CYS A 33 11.88 1.28 8.22
N TYR A 34 11.68 1.57 9.50
CA TYR A 34 10.37 1.47 10.14
C TYR A 34 9.35 2.44 9.52
N LEU A 35 9.76 3.68 9.27
CA LEU A 35 8.90 4.70 8.66
C LEU A 35 8.45 4.28 7.26
N THR A 36 9.37 3.82 6.41
CA THR A 36 9.05 3.32 5.07
C THR A 36 8.12 2.10 5.12
N PHE A 37 8.35 1.20 6.06
CA PHE A 37 7.50 0.01 6.22
C PHE A 37 6.08 0.36 6.67
N GLN A 38 5.93 1.30 7.61
CA GLN A 38 4.62 1.79 8.03
C GLN A 38 3.86 2.47 6.89
N GLN A 39 4.55 3.24 6.05
CA GLN A 39 3.96 3.87 4.87
C GLN A 39 3.45 2.81 3.88
N GLY A 40 4.25 1.76 3.63
CA GLY A 40 3.85 0.63 2.78
C GLY A 40 2.59 -0.08 3.29
N ILE A 41 2.53 -0.39 4.59
CA ILE A 41 1.33 -1.00 5.20
C ILE A 41 0.11 -0.11 5.06
N SER A 42 0.27 1.19 5.31
CA SER A 42 -0.83 2.16 5.22
C SER A 42 -1.34 2.27 3.77
N TYR A 43 -0.45 2.23 2.79
CA TYR A 43 -0.80 2.20 1.38
C TYR A 43 -1.58 0.94 1.00
N VAL A 44 -1.10 -0.24 1.41
CA VAL A 44 -1.82 -1.50 1.16
C VAL A 44 -3.20 -1.50 1.82
N LYS A 45 -3.30 -0.98 3.06
CA LYS A 45 -4.60 -0.84 3.75
C LYS A 45 -5.55 0.07 2.97
N ARG A 46 -5.09 1.20 2.44
CA ARG A 46 -5.90 2.08 1.59
C ARG A 46 -6.33 1.37 0.31
N LEU A 47 -5.45 0.61 -0.33
CA LEU A 47 -5.80 -0.16 -1.53
C LEU A 47 -6.86 -1.23 -1.23
N HIS A 48 -6.78 -1.88 -0.08
CA HIS A 48 -7.78 -2.85 0.39
C HIS A 48 -9.13 -2.23 0.75
N GLN A 49 -9.18 -0.93 1.06
CA GLN A 49 -10.43 -0.20 1.32
C GLN A 49 -11.18 0.13 0.02
N ILE A 50 -10.56 0.00 -1.15
CA ILE A 50 -11.20 0.33 -2.43
C ILE A 50 -12.23 -0.76 -2.76
N PRO A 51 -13.53 -0.41 -2.89
CA PRO A 51 -14.59 -1.39 -3.07
C PRO A 51 -14.71 -1.94 -4.50
N CYS A 52 -13.93 -1.43 -5.46
CA CYS A 52 -14.01 -1.79 -6.89
C CYS A 52 -13.94 -3.29 -7.16
N SER A 53 -13.11 -4.05 -6.43
CA SER A 53 -12.96 -5.50 -6.63
C SER A 53 -14.24 -6.29 -6.36
N ARG A 54 -15.18 -5.71 -5.60
CA ARG A 54 -16.47 -6.29 -5.24
C ARG A 54 -17.63 -5.62 -5.98
N CYS A 55 -17.36 -4.78 -6.97
CA CYS A 55 -18.39 -4.07 -7.74
C CYS A 55 -18.94 -4.94 -8.90
N THR A 56 -20.22 -4.79 -9.25
CA THR A 56 -20.84 -5.44 -10.42
C THR A 56 -20.18 -5.03 -11.74
N PHE A 57 -19.74 -3.78 -11.86
CA PHE A 57 -19.14 -3.21 -13.08
C PHE A 57 -17.65 -3.54 -13.25
N PHE A 58 -17.06 -4.27 -12.32
CA PHE A 58 -15.65 -4.64 -12.36
C PHE A 58 -15.42 -5.85 -13.29
N THR A 59 -14.70 -5.61 -14.37
CA THR A 59 -14.41 -6.60 -15.43
C THR A 59 -13.10 -7.32 -15.21
N GLY A 60 -12.18 -6.76 -14.42
CA GLY A 60 -10.87 -7.36 -14.12
C GLY A 60 -9.87 -7.36 -15.28
N ASP A 61 -10.21 -6.72 -16.41
CA ASP A 61 -9.30 -6.56 -17.55
C ASP A 61 -8.38 -5.34 -17.32
N TYR A 62 -7.12 -5.46 -17.72
CA TYR A 62 -6.13 -4.37 -17.62
C TYR A 62 -6.52 -3.16 -18.50
N ARG A 63 -7.13 -3.40 -19.66
CA ARG A 63 -7.53 -2.34 -20.60
C ARG A 63 -8.82 -1.65 -20.17
N LEU A 64 -9.73 -2.42 -19.56
CA LEU A 64 -11.03 -1.94 -19.08
C LEU A 64 -11.26 -2.51 -17.69
N LYS A 65 -10.89 -1.75 -16.66
CA LYS A 65 -11.02 -2.18 -15.25
C LYS A 65 -12.47 -2.10 -14.75
N CYS A 66 -13.18 -1.06 -15.16
CA CYS A 66 -14.58 -0.80 -14.85
C CYS A 66 -15.28 -0.26 -16.09
N THR A 67 -16.54 -0.65 -16.31
CA THR A 67 -17.32 -0.24 -17.48
C THR A 67 -17.83 1.20 -17.40
N VAL A 68 -18.08 1.73 -16.19
CA VAL A 68 -18.56 3.10 -15.97
C VAL A 68 -17.39 4.09 -15.94
N HIS A 69 -16.35 3.76 -15.18
CA HIS A 69 -15.21 4.63 -14.91
C HIS A 69 -13.88 3.89 -15.10
N PRO A 70 -13.46 3.63 -16.35
CA PRO A 70 -12.29 2.80 -16.64
C PRO A 70 -10.97 3.37 -16.13
N TYR A 71 -10.83 4.71 -16.10
CA TYR A 71 -9.62 5.39 -15.66
C TYR A 71 -9.51 5.54 -14.13
N ASN A 72 -10.65 5.59 -13.44
CA ASN A 72 -10.71 5.84 -11.99
C ASN A 72 -10.85 4.56 -11.17
N ALA A 73 -10.98 3.38 -11.80
CA ALA A 73 -11.10 2.13 -11.08
C ALA A 73 -9.79 1.73 -10.38
N LEU A 74 -9.90 1.19 -9.16
CA LEU A 74 -8.76 0.74 -8.34
C LEU A 74 -7.80 1.86 -7.91
N THR A 75 -8.25 3.12 -7.90
CA THR A 75 -7.50 4.27 -7.37
C THR A 75 -8.15 4.81 -6.10
N GLU A 76 -7.43 5.67 -5.35
CA GLU A 76 -7.94 6.28 -4.11
C GLU A 76 -9.25 7.07 -4.32
N THR A 77 -9.45 7.62 -5.52
CA THR A 77 -10.69 8.32 -5.91
C THR A 77 -11.92 7.41 -5.95
N ALA A 78 -11.75 6.10 -6.15
CA ALA A 78 -12.86 5.15 -6.19
C ALA A 78 -13.25 4.61 -4.81
N LEU A 79 -12.59 5.05 -3.73
CA LEU A 79 -12.94 4.66 -2.37
C LEU A 79 -14.39 5.08 -2.01
N ASN A 80 -14.85 6.22 -2.53
CA ASN A 80 -16.23 6.71 -2.42
C ASN A 80 -16.92 6.79 -3.80
N CYS A 81 -16.81 5.75 -4.61
CA CYS A 81 -17.45 5.72 -5.94
C CYS A 81 -18.98 5.78 -5.82
N SER A 82 -19.61 6.79 -6.42
CA SER A 82 -21.07 6.99 -6.40
C SER A 82 -21.86 5.88 -7.10
N ASP A 83 -21.26 5.26 -8.13
CA ASP A 83 -21.88 4.17 -8.91
C ASP A 83 -21.56 2.78 -8.36
N TYR A 84 -21.01 2.71 -7.14
CA TYR A 84 -20.66 1.44 -6.53
C TYR A 84 -21.91 0.59 -6.29
N GLU A 85 -21.99 -0.55 -6.98
CA GLU A 85 -23.01 -1.55 -6.76
C GLU A 85 -22.35 -2.87 -6.34
N PRO A 86 -22.69 -3.44 -5.15
CA PRO A 86 -22.08 -4.67 -4.69
C PRO A 86 -22.44 -5.84 -5.61
N ASN A 87 -21.42 -6.58 -6.05
CA ASN A 87 -21.56 -7.80 -6.84
C ASN A 87 -22.18 -8.89 -5.95
N ASN A 88 -23.51 -8.90 -5.89
CA ASN A 88 -24.25 -9.91 -5.16
C ASN A 88 -24.26 -11.19 -6.02
N PRO A 89 -23.61 -12.30 -5.57
CA PRO A 89 -23.63 -13.55 -6.31
C PRO A 89 -25.05 -14.11 -6.51
N LEU A 90 -26.02 -13.72 -5.67
CA LEU A 90 -27.45 -14.05 -5.85
C LEU A 90 -28.13 -13.27 -6.99
N ALA A 91 -27.60 -12.10 -7.38
CA ALA A 91 -28.12 -11.30 -8.51
C ALA A 91 -27.40 -11.60 -9.84
N LYS A 92 -26.25 -12.26 -9.78
CA LYS A 92 -25.37 -12.60 -10.91
C LYS A 92 -26.00 -13.41 -12.06
N PRO A 93 -27.01 -14.30 -11.86
CA PRO A 93 -27.58 -15.06 -12.98
C PRO A 93 -28.35 -14.20 -13.99
N ILE A 94 -28.82 -13.01 -13.60
CA ILE A 94 -29.78 -12.23 -14.40
C ILE A 94 -29.05 -11.34 -15.41
N LEU A 95 -27.90 -10.74 -15.05
CA LEU A 95 -27.16 -9.84 -15.94
C LEU A 95 -26.28 -10.57 -16.97
N ARG A 96 -25.64 -11.68 -16.60
CA ARG A 96 -24.92 -12.56 -17.56
C ARG A 96 -25.84 -13.04 -18.68
N LYS A 97 -27.09 -13.38 -18.36
CA LYS A 97 -28.09 -13.76 -19.36
C LYS A 97 -28.46 -12.61 -20.28
N LYS A 98 -28.54 -11.37 -19.77
CA LYS A 98 -28.92 -10.20 -20.57
C LYS A 98 -27.87 -9.86 -21.63
N ASP A 99 -26.58 -9.95 -21.31
CA ASP A 99 -25.50 -9.80 -22.30
C ASP A 99 -25.46 -10.93 -23.33
N GLU A 100 -25.73 -12.17 -22.92
CA GLU A 100 -25.84 -13.31 -23.85
C GLU A 100 -27.09 -13.20 -24.75
N SER A 101 -28.20 -12.66 -24.23
CA SER A 101 -29.45 -12.43 -24.97
C SER A 101 -29.35 -11.28 -25.97
N LEU A 102 -28.58 -10.23 -25.64
CA LEU A 102 -28.29 -9.10 -26.55
C LEU A 102 -27.33 -9.51 -27.68
N LYS A 103 -26.41 -10.44 -27.41
CA LYS A 103 -25.52 -10.97 -28.43
C LYS A 103 -26.21 -11.98 -29.37
N ALA A 104 -27.27 -12.64 -28.93
CA ALA A 104 -28.06 -13.57 -29.76
C ALA A 104 -29.11 -12.89 -30.66
N THR A 105 -29.37 -11.59 -30.48
CA THR A 105 -30.36 -10.81 -31.27
C THR A 105 -29.70 -9.83 -32.26
N SER A 106 -28.38 -9.91 -32.41
CA SER A 106 -27.58 -9.14 -33.37
C SER A 106 -27.03 -10.04 -34.48
N PHE A 107 -27.92 -10.77 -35.15
CA PHE A 107 -27.72 -11.41 -36.46
C PHE A 107 -29.02 -11.34 -37.26
#